data_AF-A0AAW8F629-F1
#
_entry.id   AF-A0AAW8F629-F1
#
_cell.length_a   1.000
_cell.length_b   1.000
_cell.length_c   1.000
_cell.angle_alpha   90.00
_cell.angle_beta   90.00
_cell.angle_gamma   90.00
#
_symmetry.space_group_name_H-M   'P 1'
#
loop_
_entity.id
_entity.type
_entity.pdbx_description
1 polymer ?
#
loop_
_entity_poly.entity_id
_entity_poly.type
_entity_poly.pdbx_seq_one_letter_code
_entity_poly.pdbx_strand_id
1 'polypeptide(L)'
;MYSAIVRHPGTRCPLRALHQRIAARRGMQIAIIAVARKIAVIAWHLITKEQDYAFARPSLVAFKRRKLELTADAERRIARRGAGYDYNNKQLRRHEREIAEQAETRLRSAGGPVAAHVPDRQAPPARHPRRWPATRPP
;
A
#
# COMPACT_ATOMS: atom_id res chain seq x y z
N MET A 1 7.70 -28.38 -17.67
CA MET A 1 8.96 -28.05 -16.97
C MET A 1 8.90 -26.58 -16.55
N TYR A 2 9.15 -26.30 -15.27
CA TYR A 2 8.78 -25.10 -14.52
C TYR A 2 9.06 -23.77 -15.22
N SER A 3 8.00 -22.99 -15.45
CA SER A 3 8.07 -21.56 -15.73
C SER A 3 8.61 -20.84 -14.48
N ALA A 4 9.93 -20.63 -14.46
CA ALA A 4 10.59 -19.78 -13.49
C ALA A 4 10.12 -18.34 -13.71
N ILE A 5 9.03 -17.97 -13.03
CA ILE A 5 8.67 -16.57 -12.84
C ILE A 5 9.84 -15.95 -12.09
N VAL A 6 10.69 -15.23 -12.82
CA VAL A 6 11.74 -14.35 -12.27
C VAL A 6 11.02 -13.25 -11.48
N ARG A 7 10.62 -13.60 -10.25
CA ARG A 7 10.10 -12.67 -9.26
C ARG A 7 11.25 -11.75 -8.90
N HIS A 8 11.31 -10.60 -9.58
CA HIS A 8 12.23 -9.54 -9.25
C HIS A 8 12.07 -9.23 -7.76
N PRO A 9 13.10 -9.43 -6.92
CA PRO A 9 12.99 -9.24 -5.48
C PRO A 9 12.82 -7.77 -5.05
N GLY A 10 12.74 -6.83 -6.01
CA GLY A 10 12.87 -5.38 -5.77
C GLY A 10 11.63 -4.62 -5.31
N THR A 11 10.46 -5.25 -5.15
CA THR A 11 9.22 -4.52 -4.80
C THR A 11 8.40 -5.26 -3.75
N ARG A 12 9.07 -5.56 -2.64
CA ARG A 12 8.47 -6.11 -1.44
C ARG A 12 8.12 -4.97 -0.47
N CYS A 13 6.86 -4.52 -0.53
CA CYS A 13 6.31 -3.48 0.33
C CYS A 13 5.15 -4.06 1.17
N PRO A 14 4.98 -3.64 2.44
CA PRO A 14 3.99 -4.19 3.36
C PRO A 14 2.54 -4.14 2.85
N LEU A 15 2.18 -3.15 2.02
CA LEU A 15 0.85 -3.01 1.41
C LEU A 15 0.56 -4.08 0.34
N ARG A 16 1.60 -4.63 -0.30
CA ARG A 16 1.47 -5.68 -1.32
C ARG A 16 1.01 -7.00 -0.70
N ALA A 17 1.51 -7.34 0.50
CA ALA A 17 1.08 -8.53 1.22
C ALA A 17 -0.41 -8.43 1.63
N LEU A 18 -0.86 -7.24 2.05
CA LEU A 18 -2.27 -6.96 2.36
C LEU A 18 -3.15 -7.12 1.11
N HIS A 19 -2.73 -6.54 -0.01
CA HIS A 19 -3.42 -6.68 -1.30
C HIS A 19 -3.62 -8.15 -1.67
N GLN A 20 -2.54 -8.94 -1.66
CA GLN A 20 -2.58 -10.35 -2.06
C GLN A 20 -3.54 -11.17 -1.20
N ARG A 21 -3.57 -10.93 0.12
CA ARG A 21 -4.50 -11.62 1.02
C ARG A 21 -5.96 -11.29 0.73
N ILE A 22 -6.27 -10.02 0.48
CA ILE A 22 -7.65 -9.59 0.22
C ILE A 22 -8.07 -10.07 -1.18
N ALA A 23 -7.18 -9.98 -2.16
CA ALA A 23 -7.44 -10.45 -3.52
C ALA A 23 -7.75 -11.95 -3.54
N ALA A 24 -6.99 -12.76 -2.79
CA ALA A 24 -7.22 -14.20 -2.66
C ALA A 24 -8.57 -14.58 -2.01
N ARG A 25 -9.17 -13.69 -1.20
CA ARG A 25 -10.42 -13.97 -0.47
C ARG A 25 -11.67 -13.34 -1.08
N ARG A 26 -11.53 -12.14 -1.66
CA ARG A 26 -12.66 -11.27 -2.03
C ARG A 26 -12.58 -10.73 -3.46
N GLY A 27 -11.52 -11.06 -4.21
CA GLY A 27 -11.33 -10.59 -5.58
C GLY A 27 -10.56 -9.27 -5.69
N MET A 28 -10.08 -9.00 -6.91
CA MET A 28 -9.11 -7.94 -7.21
C MET A 28 -9.63 -6.53 -6.90
N GLN A 29 -10.87 -6.20 -7.31
CA GLN A 29 -11.43 -4.86 -7.14
C GLN A 29 -11.53 -4.46 -5.66
N ILE A 30 -11.98 -5.40 -4.81
CA ILE A 30 -12.10 -5.18 -3.37
C ILE A 30 -10.70 -5.00 -2.73
N ALA A 31 -9.71 -5.74 -3.19
CA ALA A 31 -8.34 -5.62 -2.71
C ALA A 31 -7.73 -4.25 -3.02
N ILE A 32 -7.94 -3.73 -4.24
CA ILE A 32 -7.47 -2.41 -4.65
C ILE A 32 -8.07 -1.33 -3.75
N ILE A 33 -9.39 -1.34 -3.56
CA ILE A 33 -10.08 -0.34 -2.74
C ILE A 33 -9.63 -0.42 -1.27
N ALA A 34 -9.48 -1.63 -0.73
CA ALA A 34 -9.02 -1.82 0.64
C ALA A 34 -7.60 -1.25 0.86
N VAL A 35 -6.71 -1.46 -0.11
CA VAL A 35 -5.35 -0.91 -0.09
C VAL A 35 -5.37 0.61 -0.23
N ALA A 36 -6.20 1.16 -1.12
CA ALA A 36 -6.35 2.61 -1.27
C ALA A 36 -6.83 3.26 0.03
N ARG A 37 -7.86 2.71 0.68
CA ARG A 37 -8.33 3.20 1.99
C ARG A 37 -7.24 3.12 3.05
N LYS A 38 -6.47 2.04 3.07
CA LYS A 38 -5.34 1.88 4.00
C LYS A 38 -4.27 2.96 3.76
N ILE A 39 -3.95 3.26 2.51
CA ILE A 39 -3.00 4.32 2.14
C ILE A 39 -3.51 5.69 2.60
N ALA A 40 -4.79 6.00 2.36
CA ALA A 40 -5.38 7.27 2.78
C ALA A 40 -5.32 7.47 4.29
N VAL A 41 -5.65 6.42 5.06
CA VAL A 41 -5.56 6.47 6.53
C VAL A 41 -4.12 6.67 6.98
N ILE A 42 -3.15 5.97 6.38
CA ILE A 42 -1.73 6.17 6.71
C ILE A 42 -1.33 7.62 6.41
N ALA A 43 -1.64 8.13 5.21
CA ALA A 43 -1.32 9.50 4.83
C ALA A 43 -1.90 10.51 5.83
N TRP A 44 -3.17 10.36 6.22
CA TRP A 44 -3.80 11.20 7.25
C TRP A 44 -3.02 11.18 8.56
N HIS A 45 -2.65 9.99 9.06
CA HIS A 45 -1.92 9.88 10.32
C HIS A 45 -0.51 10.48 10.25
N LEU A 46 0.16 10.34 9.11
CA LEU A 46 1.50 10.92 8.91
C LEU A 46 1.44 12.46 8.88
N ILE A 47 0.43 13.01 8.20
CA ILE A 47 0.23 14.46 8.12
C ILE A 47 -0.17 15.03 9.49
N THR A 48 -1.16 14.41 10.14
CA THR A 48 -1.70 14.94 11.42
C THR A 48 -0.76 14.78 12.60
N LYS A 49 0.14 13.78 12.57
CA LYS A 49 1.11 13.54 13.65
C LYS A 49 2.52 14.04 13.32
N GLU A 50 2.71 14.64 12.15
CA GLU A 50 4.01 15.08 11.62
C GLU A 50 5.10 13.99 11.70
N GLN A 51 4.70 12.73 11.49
CA GLN A 51 5.62 11.60 11.55
C GLN A 51 6.01 11.16 10.15
N ASP A 52 7.28 10.78 10.01
CA ASP A 52 7.76 10.11 8.82
C ASP A 52 7.23 8.67 8.75
N TYR A 53 7.01 8.21 7.52
CA TYR A 53 6.56 6.85 7.31
C TYR A 53 7.62 5.85 7.83
N ALA A 54 7.22 4.95 8.72
CA ALA A 54 8.14 4.02 9.40
C ALA A 54 8.95 3.10 8.47
N PHE A 55 8.48 2.89 7.24
CA PHE A 55 9.20 2.12 6.21
C PHE A 55 9.75 3.00 5.08
N ALA A 56 9.91 4.31 5.35
CA ALA A 56 10.57 5.22 4.44
C ALA A 56 12.04 4.84 4.27
N ARG A 57 12.56 5.15 3.08
CA ARG A 57 13.99 4.99 2.76
C ARG A 57 14.63 6.37 2.85
N PRO A 58 15.33 6.70 3.95
CA PRO A 58 15.76 8.08 4.23
C PRO A 58 16.65 8.64 3.12
N SER A 59 17.54 7.84 2.53
CA SER A 59 18.36 8.28 1.39
C SER A 59 17.52 8.67 0.16
N LEU A 60 16.47 7.90 -0.14
CA LEU A 60 15.57 8.15 -1.25
C LEU A 60 14.66 9.36 -0.98
N VAL A 61 14.20 9.52 0.27
CA VAL A 61 13.40 10.68 0.68
C VAL A 61 14.23 11.96 0.55
N ALA A 62 15.46 11.96 1.06
CA ALA A 62 16.38 13.10 0.92
C ALA A 62 16.64 13.45 -0.56
N PHE A 63 16.88 12.44 -1.41
CA PHE A 63 17.05 12.65 -2.85
C PHE A 63 15.81 13.26 -3.52
N LYS A 64 14.62 12.75 -3.22
CA LYS A 64 13.36 13.28 -3.79
C LYS A 64 13.08 14.69 -3.28
N ARG A 65 13.28 14.95 -2.00
CA ARG A 65 13.12 16.28 -1.40
C ARG A 65 14.06 17.28 -2.07
N ARG A 66 15.35 16.92 -2.25
CA ARG A 66 16.30 17.77 -2.96
C ARG A 66 15.91 18.04 -4.41
N LYS A 67 15.37 17.05 -5.11
CA LYS A 67 14.85 17.25 -6.48
C LYS A 67 13.68 18.24 -6.51
N LEU A 68 12.79 18.17 -5.53
CA LEU A 68 11.68 19.12 -5.39
C LEU A 68 12.19 20.53 -5.07
N GLU A 69 13.14 20.67 -4.15
CA GLU A 69 13.78 21.96 -3.84
C GLU A 69 14.39 22.60 -5.10
N LEU A 70 15.12 21.83 -5.90
CA LEU A 70 15.71 22.33 -7.15
C LEU A 70 14.66 22.72 -8.20
N THR A 71 13.47 22.12 -8.15
CA THR A 71 12.34 22.48 -9.02
C THR A 71 11.64 23.74 -8.52
N ALA A 72 11.73 24.03 -7.21
CA ALA A 72 11.25 25.23 -6.56
C ALA A 72 12.32 26.35 -6.54
N ASP A 73 13.19 26.39 -7.55
CA ASP A 73 14.28 27.38 -7.71
C ASP A 73 15.28 27.47 -6.55
N ALA A 74 15.46 26.40 -5.76
CA ALA A 74 16.50 26.39 -4.74
C ALA A 74 17.90 26.41 -5.36
N GLU A 75 18.82 27.12 -4.70
CA GLU A 75 20.20 27.26 -5.17
C GLU A 75 20.89 25.91 -5.38
N ARG A 76 21.47 25.73 -6.57
CA ARG A 76 22.22 24.53 -6.92
C ARG A 76 23.62 24.62 -6.30
N ARG A 77 23.82 23.91 -5.20
CA ARG A 77 25.16 23.75 -4.61
C ARG A 77 26.04 22.90 -5.51
N ILE A 78 26.99 23.54 -6.19
CA ILE A 78 28.05 22.89 -6.97
C ILE A 78 29.24 22.71 -6.01
N ALA A 79 29.91 21.55 -6.06
CA ALA A 79 31.11 21.17 -5.27
C ALA A 79 30.94 20.56 -3.86
N ARG A 80 29.73 20.40 -3.29
CA ARG A 80 29.55 19.67 -2.00
C ARG A 80 28.61 18.46 -2.13
N ARG A 81 28.89 17.37 -1.40
CA ARG A 81 27.95 16.25 -1.21
C ARG A 81 26.69 16.80 -0.52
N GLY A 82 25.60 16.94 -1.28
CA GLY A 82 24.34 17.49 -0.79
C GLY A 82 23.44 16.45 -0.12
N ALA A 83 22.38 16.93 0.54
CA ALA A 83 21.28 16.10 1.03
C ALA A 83 20.69 15.29 -0.15
N GLY A 84 20.90 13.98 -0.16
CA GLY A 84 20.53 13.09 -1.26
C GLY A 84 21.71 12.41 -1.98
N TYR A 85 22.95 12.79 -1.68
CA TYR A 85 24.13 12.06 -2.19
C TYR A 85 24.16 10.61 -1.71
N ASP A 86 23.71 10.36 -0.48
CA ASP A 86 23.66 9.03 0.14
C ASP A 86 22.81 8.04 -0.66
N TYR A 87 21.83 8.53 -1.43
CA TYR A 87 21.08 7.70 -2.36
C TYR A 87 21.96 7.06 -3.44
N ASN A 88 23.09 7.67 -3.82
CA ASN A 88 23.99 7.11 -4.83
C ASN A 88 24.80 5.90 -4.30
N ASN A 89 24.92 5.74 -2.97
CA ASN A 89 25.61 4.61 -2.37
C ASN A 89 24.79 3.32 -2.55
N LYS A 90 25.30 2.40 -3.38
CA LYS A 90 24.65 1.12 -3.69
C LYS A 90 24.47 0.22 -2.45
N GLN A 91 25.43 0.25 -1.52
CA GLN A 91 25.36 -0.57 -0.30
C GLN A 91 24.28 -0.04 0.64
N LEU A 92 24.23 1.28 0.87
CA LEU A 92 23.20 1.90 1.69
C LEU A 92 21.80 1.70 1.10
N ARG A 93 21.63 1.88 -0.22
CA ARG A 93 20.36 1.60 -0.89
C ARG A 93 19.89 0.15 -0.72
N ARG A 94 20.82 -0.81 -0.69
CA ARG A 94 20.51 -2.23 -0.51
C ARG A 94 20.09 -2.50 0.93
N HIS A 95 20.86 -2.00 1.90
CA HIS A 95 20.55 -2.12 3.32
C HIS A 95 19.17 -1.54 3.67
N GLU A 96 18.84 -0.35 3.18
CA GLU A 96 17.50 0.24 3.37
C GLU A 96 16.37 -0.59 2.73
N ARG A 97 16.65 -1.29 1.62
CA ARG A 97 15.68 -2.22 1.01
C ARG A 97 15.50 -3.45 1.87
N GLU A 98 16.58 -4.03 2.39
CA GLU A 98 16.54 -5.21 3.25
C GLU A 98 15.73 -4.96 4.53
N ILE A 99 15.86 -3.79 5.15
CA ILE A 99 15.02 -3.38 6.30
C ILE A 99 13.53 -3.37 5.92
N ALA A 100 13.19 -2.80 4.76
CA ALA A 100 11.80 -2.78 4.28
C ALA A 100 11.28 -4.20 3.95
N GLU A 101 12.14 -5.08 3.47
CA GLU A 101 11.82 -6.49 3.19
C GLU A 101 11.58 -7.30 4.48
N GLN A 102 12.36 -7.06 5.52
CA GLN A 102 12.16 -7.67 6.84
C GLN A 102 10.81 -7.27 7.45
N ALA A 103 10.40 -6.01 7.28
CA ALA A 103 9.10 -5.53 7.71
C ALA A 103 7.92 -6.20 6.98
N GLU A 104 8.03 -6.43 5.67
CA GLU A 104 7.01 -7.19 4.95
C GLU A 104 6.94 -8.63 5.46
N THR A 105 8.09 -9.25 5.70
CA THR A 105 8.16 -10.63 6.20
C THR A 105 7.43 -10.77 7.53
N ARG A 106 7.61 -9.80 8.45
CA ARG A 106 6.84 -9.72 9.70
C ARG A 106 5.34 -9.58 9.48
N LEU A 107 4.88 -8.72 8.57
CA LEU A 107 3.43 -8.60 8.26
C LEU A 107 2.86 -9.86 7.61
N ARG A 108 3.67 -10.57 6.83
CA ARG A 108 3.32 -11.84 6.20
C ARG A 108 3.23 -12.98 7.23
N SER A 109 4.12 -13.05 8.21
CA SER A 109 4.12 -14.10 9.25
C SER A 109 3.20 -13.79 10.43
N ALA A 110 3.04 -12.53 10.83
CA ALA A 110 2.16 -12.10 11.91
C ALA A 110 0.66 -12.24 11.59
N GLY A 111 0.31 -12.74 10.41
CA GLY A 111 -1.05 -13.14 10.07
C GLY A 111 -1.24 -14.65 10.28
N GLY A 112 -1.37 -15.09 11.54
CA GLY A 112 -2.02 -16.37 11.82
C GLY A 112 -3.45 -16.37 11.27
N PRO A 113 -4.04 -17.55 10.99
CA PRO A 113 -5.40 -17.63 10.49
C PRO A 113 -6.35 -17.02 11.53
N VAL A 114 -6.91 -15.84 11.26
CA VAL A 114 -8.17 -15.44 11.87
C VAL A 114 -9.19 -16.44 11.34
N ALA A 115 -9.68 -17.32 12.22
CA ALA A 115 -10.72 -18.29 11.91
C ALA A 115 -11.80 -17.59 11.10
N ALA A 116 -11.93 -18.01 9.84
CA ALA A 116 -12.93 -17.48 8.93
C ALA A 116 -14.30 -18.05 9.35
N HIS A 117 -14.91 -17.49 10.39
CA HIS A 117 -16.35 -17.53 10.50
C HIS A 117 -16.88 -16.57 9.41
N VAL A 118 -17.07 -17.12 8.22
CA VAL A 118 -17.93 -16.52 7.20
C VAL A 118 -19.34 -16.99 7.57
N PRO A 119 -20.20 -16.17 8.19
CA PRO A 119 -21.61 -16.53 8.22
C PRO A 119 -22.05 -16.60 6.77
N ASP A 120 -22.63 -17.74 6.43
CA ASP A 120 -23.24 -18.00 5.13
C ASP A 120 -24.09 -16.79 4.76
N ARG A 121 -23.80 -16.16 3.61
CA ARG A 121 -24.68 -15.13 3.08
C ARG A 121 -25.91 -15.87 2.60
N GLN A 122 -26.87 -16.06 3.50
CA GLN A 122 -28.23 -16.45 3.13
C GLN A 122 -28.64 -15.58 1.95
N ALA A 123 -28.96 -16.22 0.83
CA ALA A 123 -29.52 -15.57 -0.33
C ALA A 123 -30.71 -14.72 0.16
N PRO A 124 -30.82 -13.45 -0.26
CA PRO A 124 -31.98 -12.65 0.11
C PRO A 124 -33.25 -13.40 -0.31
N PRO A 125 -34.26 -13.58 0.56
CA PRO A 125 -35.49 -14.23 0.15
C PRO A 125 -36.07 -13.47 -1.04
N ALA A 126 -36.55 -14.22 -2.03
CA ALA A 126 -37.08 -13.68 -3.28
C ALA A 126 -37.98 -12.47 -3.01
N ARG A 127 -37.64 -11.32 -3.61
CA ARG A 127 -38.50 -10.14 -3.57
C ARG A 127 -39.85 -10.53 -4.18
N HIS A 128 -40.86 -10.65 -3.33
CA HIS A 128 -42.25 -10.72 -3.74
C HIS A 128 -42.52 -9.55 -4.70
N PRO A 129 -43.22 -9.75 -5.84
CA PRO A 129 -43.54 -8.64 -6.72
C PRO A 129 -44.32 -7.58 -5.92
N ARG A 130 -43.77 -6.36 -5.86
CA ARG A 130 -44.50 -5.22 -5.30
C ARG A 130 -45.67 -4.95 -6.23
N ARG A 131 -46.85 -5.40 -5.83
CA ARG A 131 -48.12 -5.01 -6.43
C ARG A 131 -48.36 -3.55 -6.03
N TRP A 132 -48.08 -2.62 -6.94
CA TRP A 132 -48.52 -1.24 -6.77
C TRP A 132 -50.06 -1.21 -6.72
N PRO A 133 -50.70 -0.61 -5.70
CA PRO A 133 -52.13 -0.39 -5.75
C PRO A 133 -52.41 0.67 -6.81
N ALA A 134 -53.15 0.29 -7.86
CA ALA A 134 -53.71 1.24 -8.79
C ALA A 134 -54.73 2.10 -8.03
N THR A 135 -54.36 3.33 -7.70
CA THR A 135 -55.33 4.35 -7.29
C THR A 135 -56.07 4.82 -8.54
N ARG A 136 -57.30 4.34 -8.74
CA ARG A 136 -58.38 5.12 -9.35
C ARG A 136 -59.36 5.42 -8.22
N PRO A 137 -59.75 6.69 -8.01
CA PRO A 137 -61.10 7.09 -8.44
C PRO A 137 -61.23 8.62 -8.66
N PRO A 138 -62.45 9.16 -8.80
CA PRO A 138 -63.58 8.78 -9.67
C PRO A 138 -63.62 9.60 -10.97
#